data_AF-A0A2S0XMJ6-F1
#
_entry.id   AF-A0A2S0XMJ6-F1
#
_cell.length_a   1.000
_cell.length_b   1.000
_cell.length_c   1.000
_cell.angle_alpha   90.00
_cell.angle_beta   90.00
_cell.angle_gamma   90.00
#
_symmetry.space_group_name_H-M   'P 1'
#
loop_
_entity.id
_entity.type
_entity.pdbx_description
1 polymer ?
#
loop_
_entity_poly.entity_id
_entity_poly.type
_entity_poly.pdbx_seq_one_letter_code
_entity_poly.pdbx_strand_id
1 'polypeptide(L)' 'MLGLNRGHYPRHTKVYRNLAAEHDRIQQERIAAFTEFAADIAGGAYPDASRKVGIDSAEMRRFEDFLSGQT' A
#
# COMPACT_ATOMS: atom_id res chain seq x y z
N MET A 1 -29.31 -10.02 -10.75
CA MET A 1 -27.93 -9.48 -10.88
C MET A 1 -27.44 -8.88 -9.58
N LEU A 2 -26.12 -8.81 -9.38
CA LEU A 2 -25.48 -8.32 -8.16
C LEU A 2 -25.05 -6.84 -8.19
N GLY A 3 -25.43 -6.07 -9.21
CA GLY A 3 -25.18 -4.62 -9.19
C GLY A 3 -23.75 -4.17 -9.47
N LEU A 4 -22.99 -4.91 -10.29
CA LEU A 4 -21.61 -4.54 -10.66
C LEU A 4 -21.51 -3.54 -11.83
N ASN A 5 -22.55 -3.46 -12.66
CA ASN A 5 -22.59 -2.53 -13.78
C ASN A 5 -22.94 -1.13 -13.25
N ARG A 6 -22.21 -0.12 -13.72
CA ARG A 6 -22.35 1.28 -13.31
C ARG A 6 -23.28 2.08 -14.22
N GLY A 7 -23.60 1.53 -15.38
CA GLY A 7 -24.44 2.16 -16.38
C GLY A 7 -25.88 1.67 -16.34
N HIS A 8 -26.55 1.80 -17.48
CA HIS A 8 -27.96 1.41 -17.61
C HIS A 8 -28.13 -0.11 -17.47
N TYR A 9 -29.09 -0.50 -16.63
CA TYR A 9 -29.60 -1.86 -16.57
C TYR A 9 -30.80 -2.02 -17.51
N PRO A 10 -30.82 -3.06 -18.38
CA PRO A 10 -31.98 -3.34 -19.20
C PRO A 10 -33.26 -3.48 -18.35
N ARG A 11 -34.41 -3.02 -18.87
CA ARG A 11 -35.70 -2.97 -18.14
C ARG A 11 -36.15 -4.28 -17.50
N HIS A 12 -35.73 -5.43 -18.03
CA HIS A 12 -36.08 -6.75 -17.49
C HIS A 12 -35.09 -7.26 -16.42
N THR A 13 -34.11 -6.44 -16.01
CA THR A 13 -33.13 -6.83 -15.00
C THR A 13 -33.64 -6.52 -13.60
N LYS A 14 -33.72 -7.56 -12.76
CA LYS A 14 -33.84 -7.37 -11.30
C LYS A 14 -32.44 -7.34 -10.67
N VAL A 15 -32.09 -6.19 -10.11
CA VAL A 15 -30.86 -6.00 -9.35
C VAL A 15 -31.17 -6.29 -7.88
N TYR A 16 -30.42 -7.22 -7.29
CA TYR A 16 -30.66 -7.67 -5.91
C TYR A 16 -29.68 -7.06 -4.91
N ARG A 17 -28.55 -6.53 -5.38
CA ARG A 17 -27.44 -5.98 -4.59
C ARG A 17 -26.77 -4.84 -5.37
N ASN A 18 -25.95 -4.05 -4.68
CA ASN A 18 -25.14 -2.98 -5.26
C ASN A 18 -23.65 -3.23 -4.96
N LEU A 19 -23.04 -4.20 -5.63
CA LEU A 19 -21.61 -4.48 -5.42
C LEU A 19 -20.68 -3.41 -6.02
N ALA A 20 -21.16 -2.58 -6.96
CA ALA A 20 -20.38 -1.46 -7.47
C ALA A 20 -20.04 -0.45 -6.37
N ALA A 21 -20.99 -0.14 -5.48
CA ALA A 21 -20.75 0.77 -4.36
C ALA A 21 -19.72 0.20 -3.35
N GLU A 22 -19.79 -1.11 -3.04
CA GLU A 22 -18.78 -1.74 -2.17
C GLU A 22 -17.40 -1.76 -2.81
N HIS A 23 -17.32 -2.00 -4.12
CA HIS A 23 -16.07 -1.92 -4.85
C HIS A 23 -15.48 -0.50 -4.79
N ASP A 24 -16.32 0.53 -4.93
CA ASP A 24 -15.87 1.93 -4.82
C ASP A 24 -15.37 2.25 -3.43
N ARG A 25 -16.09 1.83 -2.39
CA ARG A 25 -15.66 2.01 -1.00
C ARG A 25 -14.30 1.36 -0.74
N ILE A 26 -14.12 0.11 -1.16
CA ILE A 26 -12.85 -0.61 -1.01
C ILE A 26 -11.74 0.09 -1.82
N GLN A 27 -12.04 0.58 -3.03
CA GLN A 27 -11.04 1.27 -3.83
C GLN A 27 -10.58 2.58 -3.19
N GLN A 28 -11.49 3.34 -2.56
CA GLN A 28 -11.12 4.53 -1.79
C GLN A 28 -10.26 4.16 -0.57
N GLU A 29 -10.65 3.12 0.17
CA GLU A 29 -9.88 2.64 1.32
C GLU A 29 -8.44 2.24 0.92
N ARG A 30 -8.30 1.56 -0.24
CA ARG A 30 -6.98 1.20 -0.79
C ARG A 30 -6.15 2.45 -1.09
N ILE A 31 -6.74 3.46 -1.73
CA ILE A 31 -6.03 4.72 -2.05
C ILE A 31 -5.59 5.43 -0.77
N ALA A 32 -6.47 5.51 0.24
CA ALA A 32 -6.16 6.13 1.52
C ALA A 32 -4.98 5.42 2.19
N ALA A 33 -5.05 4.09 2.34
CA ALA A 33 -4.00 3.30 2.98
C ALA A 33 -2.63 3.43 2.28
N PHE A 34 -2.59 3.43 0.94
CA PHE A 34 -1.34 3.63 0.21
C PHE A 34 -0.81 5.06 0.31
N THR A 35 -1.69 6.05 0.43
CA THR A 35 -1.29 7.44 0.63
C THR A 35 -0.68 7.64 2.01
N GLU A 36 -1.29 7.06 3.06
CA GLU A 36 -0.75 7.04 4.42
C GLU A 36 0.62 6.36 4.45
N PHE A 37 0.75 5.18 3.84
CA PHE A 37 2.03 4.48 3.75
C PHE A 37 3.11 5.31 3.04
N ALA A 38 2.76 5.97 1.92
CA ALA A 38 3.70 6.83 1.21
C ALA A 38 4.15 8.03 2.06
N ALA A 39 3.22 8.62 2.84
CA ALA A 39 3.54 9.69 3.77
C ALA A 39 4.47 9.22 4.89
N ASP A 40 4.23 8.03 5.44
CA ASP A 40 5.09 7.44 6.47
C ASP A 40 6.51 7.18 5.96
N ILE A 41 6.67 6.72 4.71
CA ILE A 41 7.97 6.54 4.07
C ILE A 41 8.66 7.90 3.86
N ALA A 42 7.95 8.87 3.29
CA ALA A 42 8.50 10.19 3.00
C ALA A 42 8.90 10.94 4.28
N GLY A 43 8.13 10.77 5.35
CA GLY A 43 8.43 11.33 6.67
C GLY A 43 9.42 10.50 7.50
N GLY A 44 9.82 9.31 7.03
CA GLY A 44 10.69 8.39 7.77
C GLY A 44 10.05 7.76 9.01
N ALA A 45 8.73 7.89 9.19
CA ALA A 45 7.97 7.27 10.27
C ALA A 45 7.91 5.73 10.09
N TYR A 46 7.79 5.27 8.84
CA TYR A 46 7.95 3.87 8.50
C TYR A 46 9.25 3.63 7.71
N PRO A 47 9.98 2.51 7.98
CA PRO A 47 9.76 1.62 9.11
C PRO A 47 10.16 2.28 10.43
N ASP A 48 9.41 1.99 11.49
CA ASP A 48 9.83 2.32 12.86
C ASP A 48 10.91 1.34 13.35
N ALA A 49 11.43 1.57 14.55
CA ALA A 49 12.50 0.76 15.13
C ALA A 49 12.13 -0.73 15.31
N SER A 50 10.85 -1.05 15.60
CA SER A 50 10.38 -2.44 15.76
C SER A 50 10.33 -3.21 14.44
N ARG A 51 10.35 -2.51 13.32
CA ARG A 51 10.33 -3.05 11.95
C ARG A 51 11.70 -2.99 11.28
N LYS A 52 12.74 -2.61 12.02
CA LYS A 52 14.14 -2.62 11.58
C LYS A 52 14.89 -3.75 12.25
N VAL A 53 15.76 -4.42 11.50
CA VAL A 53 16.74 -5.34 12.04
C VAL A 53 18.05 -4.57 12.16
N GLY A 54 18.56 -4.46 13.39
CA GLY A 54 19.84 -3.82 13.64
C GLY A 54 21.02 -4.65 13.11
N ILE A 55 22.15 -4.00 12.87
CA ILE A 55 23.42 -4.63 12.53
C ILE A 55 24.46 -4.28 13.59
N ASP A 56 25.40 -5.20 13.85
CA ASP A 56 26.54 -4.90 14.71
C ASP A 56 27.45 -3.82 14.09
N SER A 57 27.93 -2.91 14.95
CA SER A 57 28.74 -1.76 14.51
C SER A 57 30.06 -2.14 13.84
N ALA A 58 30.66 -3.29 14.16
CA ALA A 58 31.90 -3.75 13.54
C ALA A 58 31.65 -4.38 12.17
N GLU A 59 30.47 -4.98 11.96
CA GLU A 59 30.05 -5.44 10.64
C GLU A 59 29.72 -4.25 9.72
N MET A 60 29.00 -3.24 10.24
CA MET A 60 28.71 -2.02 9.48
C MET A 60 29.98 -1.32 8.98
N ARG A 61 30.99 -1.16 9.84
CA ARG A 61 32.28 -0.56 9.46
C ARG A 61 33.00 -1.34 8.35
N ARG A 62 33.02 -2.68 8.44
CA ARG A 62 33.60 -3.53 7.39
C ARG A 62 32.90 -3.34 6.05
N PHE A 63 31.58 -3.17 6.06
CA PHE A 63 30.82 -2.90 4.85
C PHE A 63 31.12 -1.51 4.26
N GLU A 64 31.22 -0.48 5.08
CA GLU A 64 31.61 0.88 4.65
C GLU A 64 33.01 0.91 4.03
N ASP A 65 33.99 0.25 4.66
CA ASP A 65 35.36 0.12 4.12
C ASP A 65 35.34 -0.57 2.75
N PHE A 66 34.58 -1.66 2.60
CA PHE A 66 34.41 -2.37 1.33
C PHE A 66 33.80 -1.50 0.22
N LEU A 67 32.83 -0.64 0.53
CA LEU A 67 32.26 0.29 -0.45
C LEU A 67 33.26 1.35 -0.88
N SER A 68 34.04 1.89 0.07
CA SER A 68 35.05 2.92 -0.23
C SER A 68 36.16 2.41 -1.15
N GLY A 69 36.55 1.13 -1.03
CA GLY A 69 37.57 0.50 -1.86
C GLY A 69 37.12 0.11 -3.26
N GLN A 70 35.84 0.26 -3.60
CA GLN A 70 35.30 0.01 -4.95
C GLN A 70 35.23 1.27 -5.84
N THR A 71 35.54 2.45 -5.28
CA THR A 71 35.56 3.72 -6.02
C THR A 71 36.99 4.02 -6.48
#